data_AF-A0A948ZDM3-F1
#
_entry.id   AF-A0A948ZDM3-F1
#
_cell.length_a   1.000
_cell.length_b   1.000
_cell.length_c   1.000
_cell.angle_alpha   90.00
_cell.angle_beta   90.00
_cell.angle_gamma   90.00
#
_symmetry.space_group_name_H-M   'P 1'
#
loop_
_entity.id
_entity.type
_entity.pdbx_description
1 polymer ?
#
loop_
_entity_poly.entity_id
_entity_poly.type
_entity_poly.pdbx_seq_one_letter_code
_entity_poly.pdbx_strand_id
1 'polypeptide(L)'
;MFIISDPLKKIIKLLKLDKPLVIFDIETTGSAISEDKIVELAFIKIWPDGRIKKEEMILNPEIPISPEASTIHGLADQDVDDKPTFRQAAQELWEIFNDCYYAGFNVMNFDLMILRREFIRIGMHFDYETSRIIDSKVLFQYLAPSTLSAAYEFYCRKDYKQEHTALGDVEVAAEILIRQLERYKEVRDWEFVNKIHQAPDNPSELFIDNTRKFYWRRGEAYFAFSKHRDKSLAQVAEDDPKFLKWILSADFSDETKNIVREALKNRFAKKKLNS
;
A
#
# COMPACT_ATOMS: atom_id res chain seq x y z
N MET A 1 -29.15 -13.53 -26.40
CA MET A 1 -28.30 -12.33 -26.29
C MET A 1 -27.81 -12.25 -24.85
N PHE A 2 -26.65 -12.84 -24.54
CA PHE A 2 -26.09 -12.78 -23.20
C PHE A 2 -25.47 -11.39 -23.02
N ILE A 3 -26.14 -10.52 -22.27
CA ILE A 3 -25.49 -9.31 -21.76
C ILE A 3 -24.48 -9.80 -20.74
N ILE A 4 -23.22 -9.95 -21.15
CA ILE A 4 -22.13 -10.15 -20.19
C ILE A 4 -22.05 -8.84 -19.40
N SER A 5 -22.66 -8.84 -18.22
CA SER A 5 -22.57 -7.71 -17.30
C SER A 5 -21.10 -7.46 -17.00
N ASP A 6 -20.63 -6.24 -17.25
CA ASP A 6 -19.32 -5.75 -16.84
C ASP A 6 -19.00 -6.28 -15.41
N PRO A 7 -17.93 -7.09 -15.23
CA PRO A 7 -17.58 -7.68 -13.94
C PRO A 7 -17.50 -6.66 -12.81
N LEU A 8 -17.11 -5.41 -13.11
CA LEU A 8 -17.03 -4.32 -12.14
C LEU A 8 -18.39 -3.95 -11.56
N LYS A 9 -19.48 -4.12 -12.31
CA LYS A 9 -20.84 -3.89 -11.79
C LYS A 9 -21.24 -4.87 -10.69
N LYS A 10 -20.55 -6.02 -10.56
CA LYS A 10 -20.76 -6.93 -9.43
C LYS A 10 -20.35 -6.27 -8.11
N ILE A 11 -19.31 -5.44 -8.11
CA ILE A 11 -18.81 -4.76 -6.92
C ILE A 11 -19.92 -3.90 -6.29
N ILE A 12 -20.64 -3.13 -7.11
CA ILE A 12 -21.77 -2.28 -6.66
C ILE A 12 -22.81 -3.13 -5.93
N LYS A 13 -23.21 -4.27 -6.52
CA LYS A 13 -24.22 -5.16 -5.94
C LYS A 13 -23.74 -5.84 -4.66
N LEU A 14 -22.46 -6.21 -4.60
CA LEU A 14 -21.89 -6.98 -3.48
C LEU A 14 -21.58 -6.09 -2.27
N LEU A 15 -21.07 -4.88 -2.49
CA LEU A 15 -20.67 -3.94 -1.43
C LEU A 15 -21.75 -2.93 -1.04
N LYS A 16 -22.85 -2.81 -1.82
CA LYS A 16 -23.94 -1.85 -1.58
C LYS A 16 -23.41 -0.42 -1.38
N LEU A 17 -22.60 0.05 -2.34
CA LEU A 17 -21.93 1.34 -2.27
C LEU A 17 -22.92 2.52 -2.12
N ASP A 18 -22.69 3.38 -1.14
CA ASP A 18 -23.36 4.68 -0.97
C ASP A 18 -22.48 5.87 -1.39
N LYS A 19 -21.19 5.61 -1.61
CA LYS A 19 -20.18 6.54 -2.17
C LYS A 19 -19.40 5.86 -3.29
N PRO A 20 -18.70 6.62 -4.17
CA PRO A 20 -17.86 6.01 -5.18
C PRO A 20 -16.75 5.16 -4.54
N LEU A 21 -16.42 4.04 -5.18
CA LEU A 21 -15.22 3.25 -4.88
C LEU A 21 -14.14 3.58 -5.92
N VAL A 22 -12.94 3.87 -5.47
CA VAL A 22 -11.76 4.02 -6.33
C VAL A 22 -10.82 2.85 -6.07
N ILE A 23 -10.61 2.03 -7.08
CA ILE A 23 -9.57 1.00 -7.11
C ILE A 23 -8.38 1.61 -7.84
N PHE A 24 -7.20 1.67 -7.23
CA PHE A 24 -6.07 2.36 -7.84
C PHE A 24 -4.72 1.78 -7.43
N ASP A 25 -3.72 2.16 -8.22
CA ASP A 25 -2.32 1.80 -8.07
C ASP A 25 -1.47 3.01 -8.51
N ILE A 26 -0.30 3.18 -7.90
CA ILE A 26 0.64 4.24 -8.26
C ILE A 26 2.04 3.69 -8.51
N GLU A 27 2.69 4.26 -9.53
CA GLU A 27 4.14 4.16 -9.70
C GLU A 27 4.80 5.42 -9.18
N THR A 28 5.97 5.26 -8.58
CA THR A 28 6.63 6.36 -7.85
C THR A 28 8.10 6.41 -8.15
N THR A 29 8.73 7.53 -7.80
CA THR A 29 10.18 7.73 -7.96
C THR A 29 11.03 6.74 -7.17
N GLY A 30 10.44 6.00 -6.22
CA GLY A 30 11.14 5.08 -5.33
C GLY A 30 10.20 4.27 -4.43
N SER A 31 10.52 4.16 -3.15
CA SER A 31 9.72 3.38 -2.18
C SER A 31 9.62 4.01 -0.78
N ALA A 32 10.28 5.15 -0.57
CA ALA A 32 10.23 5.93 0.64
C ALA A 32 8.98 6.82 0.61
N ILE A 33 7.94 6.41 1.34
CA ILE A 33 6.69 7.16 1.52
C ILE A 33 6.94 8.63 1.90
N SER A 34 8.01 8.91 2.64
CA SER A 34 8.35 10.25 3.10
C SER A 34 9.10 11.11 2.08
N GLU A 35 9.54 10.60 0.95
CA GLU A 35 10.44 11.35 0.06
C GLU A 35 9.96 11.27 -1.37
N ASP A 36 9.54 10.07 -1.77
CA ASP A 36 9.16 9.78 -3.14
C ASP A 36 7.83 10.45 -3.54
N LYS A 37 7.67 10.53 -4.86
CA LYS A 37 6.58 11.23 -5.53
C LYS A 37 5.94 10.34 -6.59
N ILE A 38 4.68 10.62 -6.89
CA ILE A 38 3.91 9.90 -7.91
C ILE A 38 4.47 10.21 -9.30
N VAL A 39 4.69 9.17 -10.09
CA VAL A 39 5.14 9.20 -11.50
C VAL A 39 4.00 8.77 -12.41
N GLU A 40 3.25 7.75 -12.03
CA GLU A 40 2.05 7.30 -12.73
C GLU A 40 0.95 6.97 -11.70
N LEU A 41 -0.29 7.25 -12.05
CA LEU A 41 -1.46 6.88 -11.28
C LEU A 41 -2.49 6.29 -12.22
N ALA A 42 -2.90 5.06 -11.95
CA ALA A 42 -4.00 4.41 -12.66
C ALA A 42 -5.16 4.15 -11.71
N PHE A 43 -6.39 4.24 -12.21
CA PHE A 43 -7.57 3.98 -11.39
C PHE A 43 -8.78 3.46 -12.16
N ILE A 44 -9.65 2.77 -11.42
CA ILE A 44 -11.01 2.43 -11.79
C ILE A 44 -11.93 3.05 -10.73
N LYS A 45 -12.69 4.09 -11.11
CA LYS A 45 -13.71 4.70 -10.25
C LYS A 45 -15.08 4.15 -10.59
N ILE A 46 -15.80 3.69 -9.57
CA ILE A 46 -17.11 3.06 -9.68
C ILE A 46 -18.10 3.84 -8.83
N TRP A 47 -19.13 4.41 -9.45
CA TRP A 47 -20.16 5.17 -8.74
C TRP A 47 -21.34 4.28 -8.31
N PRO A 48 -22.09 4.67 -7.26
CA PRO A 48 -23.29 3.95 -6.82
C PRO A 48 -24.36 3.76 -7.91
N ASP A 49 -24.44 4.70 -8.86
CA ASP A 49 -25.38 4.69 -9.99
C ASP A 49 -24.97 3.76 -11.15
N GLY A 50 -23.81 3.10 -11.06
CA GLY A 50 -23.31 2.20 -12.10
C GLY A 50 -22.42 2.83 -13.15
N ARG A 51 -22.12 4.14 -13.06
CA ARG A 51 -21.05 4.74 -13.87
C ARG A 51 -19.69 4.17 -13.47
N ILE A 52 -18.82 4.00 -14.46
CA ILE A 52 -17.46 3.50 -14.30
C ILE A 52 -16.54 4.40 -15.14
N LYS A 53 -15.42 4.84 -14.57
CA LYS A 53 -14.34 5.57 -15.25
C LYS A 53 -13.04 4.80 -15.03
N LYS A 54 -12.31 4.57 -16.11
CA LYS A 54 -10.96 3.99 -16.09
C LYS A 54 -10.02 4.99 -16.74
N GLU A 55 -8.90 5.28 -16.10
CA GLU A 55 -7.92 6.22 -16.63
C GLU A 55 -6.56 5.97 -15.99
N GLU A 56 -5.52 6.36 -16.72
CA GLU A 56 -4.14 6.39 -16.30
C GLU A 56 -3.61 7.81 -16.52
N MET A 57 -2.76 8.29 -15.62
CA MET A 57 -2.18 9.62 -15.67
C MET A 57 -0.70 9.52 -15.31
N ILE A 58 0.15 9.91 -16.25
CA ILE A 58 1.59 10.10 -16.01
C ILE A 58 1.80 11.53 -15.54
N LEU A 59 2.58 11.70 -14.47
CA LEU A 59 2.86 12.97 -13.82
C LEU A 59 4.35 13.25 -13.84
N ASN A 60 4.71 14.53 -13.95
CA ASN A 60 6.06 14.99 -13.68
C ASN A 60 6.27 15.07 -12.15
N PRO A 61 7.15 14.24 -11.55
CA PRO A 61 7.39 14.26 -10.11
C PRO A 61 8.25 15.46 -9.67
N GLU A 62 8.87 16.22 -10.56
CA GLU A 62 9.80 17.32 -10.24
C GLU A 62 11.03 16.89 -9.41
N ILE A 63 11.29 15.58 -9.30
CA ILE A 63 12.49 14.98 -8.71
C ILE A 63 12.93 13.78 -9.56
N PRO A 64 14.20 13.37 -9.53
CA PRO A 64 14.66 12.22 -10.30
C PRO A 64 13.97 10.91 -9.89
N ILE A 65 13.64 10.08 -10.87
CA ILE A 65 13.19 8.70 -10.68
C ILE A 65 14.43 7.83 -10.39
N SER A 66 14.37 7.01 -9.35
CA SER A 66 15.46 6.10 -9.00
C SER A 66 15.64 5.01 -10.08
N PRO A 67 16.88 4.58 -10.38
CA PRO A 67 17.11 3.50 -11.34
C PRO A 67 16.37 2.21 -10.98
N GLU A 68 16.23 1.92 -9.68
CA GLU A 68 15.46 0.79 -9.19
C GLU A 68 13.97 0.90 -9.55
N ALA A 69 13.36 2.08 -9.37
CA ALA A 69 11.97 2.31 -9.74
C ALA A 69 11.77 2.24 -11.27
N SER A 70 12.64 2.91 -12.04
CA SER A 70 12.62 2.83 -13.51
C SER A 70 12.76 1.40 -14.04
N THR A 71 13.52 0.54 -13.36
CA THR A 71 13.64 -0.88 -13.75
C THR A 71 12.35 -1.65 -13.54
N ILE A 72 11.54 -1.26 -12.56
CA ILE A 72 10.28 -1.92 -12.20
C ILE A 72 9.16 -1.49 -13.15
N HIS A 73 8.89 -0.19 -13.25
CA HIS A 73 7.74 0.34 -13.99
C HIS A 73 8.09 0.87 -15.39
N GLY A 74 9.38 0.92 -15.75
CA GLY A 74 9.82 1.24 -17.11
C GLY A 74 9.78 2.72 -17.50
N LEU A 75 9.49 3.64 -16.57
CA LEU A 75 9.49 5.10 -16.84
C LEU A 75 10.81 5.72 -16.37
N ALA A 76 11.40 6.56 -17.21
CA ALA A 76 12.57 7.36 -16.91
C ALA A 76 12.22 8.86 -16.87
N ASP A 77 13.13 9.68 -16.34
CA ASP A 77 12.94 11.14 -16.19
C ASP A 77 12.50 11.82 -17.50
N GLN A 78 13.02 11.36 -18.63
CA GLN A 78 12.69 11.89 -19.97
C GLN A 78 11.25 11.61 -20.40
N ASP A 79 10.61 10.56 -19.88
CA ASP A 79 9.26 10.15 -20.28
C ASP A 79 8.18 10.99 -19.58
N VAL A 80 8.58 11.71 -18.52
CA VAL A 80 7.70 12.50 -17.66
C VAL A 80 7.96 14.01 -17.71
N ASP A 81 9.00 14.46 -18.41
CA ASP A 81 9.43 15.87 -18.41
C ASP A 81 8.34 16.83 -18.94
N ASP A 82 7.59 16.40 -19.96
CA ASP A 82 6.50 17.16 -20.59
C ASP A 82 5.12 16.95 -19.93
N LYS A 83 5.05 16.12 -18.88
CA LYS A 83 3.80 15.73 -18.23
C LYS A 83 3.38 16.75 -17.17
N PRO A 84 2.07 16.85 -16.83
CA PRO A 84 1.62 17.74 -15.76
C PRO A 84 2.23 17.32 -14.42
N THR A 85 2.61 18.29 -13.60
CA THR A 85 2.97 18.05 -12.20
C THR A 85 1.74 17.67 -11.38
N PHE A 86 1.93 17.03 -10.23
CA PHE A 86 0.83 16.74 -9.31
C PHE A 86 0.04 18.02 -8.95
N ARG A 87 0.72 19.15 -8.74
CA ARG A 87 0.07 20.44 -8.45
C ARG A 87 -0.88 20.89 -9.57
N GLN A 88 -0.51 20.66 -10.83
CA GLN A 88 -1.35 21.02 -11.98
C GLN A 88 -2.56 20.09 -12.10
N ALA A 89 -2.41 18.81 -11.80
CA ALA A 89 -3.49 17.81 -11.81
C ALA A 89 -4.34 17.78 -10.53
N ALA A 90 -3.94 18.52 -9.49
CA ALA A 90 -4.46 18.38 -8.13
C ALA A 90 -5.98 18.51 -8.02
N GLN A 91 -6.59 19.46 -8.74
CA GLN A 91 -8.04 19.67 -8.69
C GLN A 91 -8.81 18.49 -9.30
N GLU A 92 -8.33 17.97 -10.42
CA GLU A 92 -8.91 16.79 -11.06
C GLU A 92 -8.74 15.56 -10.18
N LEU A 93 -7.54 15.33 -9.65
CA LEU A 93 -7.27 14.23 -8.72
C LEU A 93 -8.12 14.34 -7.45
N TRP A 94 -8.36 15.55 -6.95
CA TRP A 94 -9.25 15.76 -5.81
C TRP A 94 -10.69 15.33 -6.13
N GLU A 95 -11.21 15.68 -7.30
CA GLU A 95 -12.55 15.26 -7.74
C GLU A 95 -12.65 13.73 -7.96
N ILE A 96 -11.53 13.09 -8.32
CA ILE A 96 -11.44 11.64 -8.48
C ILE A 96 -11.38 10.94 -7.12
N PHE A 97 -10.58 11.41 -6.17
CA PHE A 97 -10.25 10.65 -4.96
C PHE A 97 -10.97 11.12 -3.70
N ASN A 98 -11.47 12.34 -3.63
CA ASN A 98 -12.10 12.85 -2.42
C ASN A 98 -13.45 12.17 -2.14
N ASP A 99 -13.74 11.96 -0.85
CA ASP A 99 -14.97 11.34 -0.33
C ASP A 99 -15.36 10.02 -1.02
N CYS A 100 -14.38 9.13 -1.18
CA CYS A 100 -14.57 7.81 -1.78
C CYS A 100 -14.31 6.68 -0.76
N TYR A 101 -14.76 5.49 -1.11
CA TYR A 101 -14.12 4.25 -0.67
C TYR A 101 -12.87 4.00 -1.50
N TYR A 102 -11.89 3.31 -0.94
CA TYR A 102 -10.61 3.02 -1.58
C TYR A 102 -10.36 1.52 -1.61
N ALA A 103 -9.82 1.02 -2.70
CA ALA A 103 -9.33 -0.35 -2.77
C ALA A 103 -8.09 -0.46 -3.65
N GLY A 104 -7.38 -1.57 -3.49
CA GLY A 104 -6.17 -1.87 -4.27
C GLY A 104 -5.42 -3.04 -3.64
N PHE A 105 -4.22 -3.30 -4.12
CA PHE A 105 -3.37 -4.36 -3.59
C PHE A 105 -2.19 -3.72 -2.85
N ASN A 106 -2.13 -3.85 -1.52
CA ASN A 106 -1.16 -3.12 -0.67
C ASN A 106 -1.42 -1.60 -0.54
N VAL A 107 -2.62 -1.15 -0.93
CA VAL A 107 -3.03 0.27 -1.03
C VAL A 107 -2.92 1.04 0.29
N MET A 108 -3.18 0.38 1.42
CA MET A 108 -3.10 1.02 2.75
C MET A 108 -1.66 1.37 3.14
N ASN A 109 -0.73 0.58 2.61
CA ASN A 109 0.66 0.61 2.98
C ASN A 109 1.51 1.40 1.99
N PHE A 110 0.95 1.95 0.92
CA PHE A 110 1.79 2.64 -0.05
C PHE A 110 1.01 3.74 -0.73
N ASP A 111 0.08 3.34 -1.58
CA ASP A 111 -0.60 4.20 -2.54
C ASP A 111 -1.36 5.34 -1.85
N LEU A 112 -2.20 5.01 -0.86
CA LEU A 112 -2.96 6.00 -0.10
C LEU A 112 -2.05 6.94 0.71
N MET A 113 -0.94 6.43 1.25
CA MET A 113 -0.02 7.24 2.05
C MET A 113 0.71 8.27 1.19
N ILE A 114 1.15 7.86 -0.01
CA ILE A 114 1.83 8.75 -0.96
C ILE A 114 0.83 9.73 -1.57
N LEU A 115 -0.37 9.29 -1.97
CA LEU A 115 -1.43 10.18 -2.46
C LEU A 115 -1.78 11.28 -1.45
N ARG A 116 -1.97 10.90 -0.18
CA ARG A 116 -2.21 11.86 0.91
C ARG A 116 -1.05 12.85 1.05
N ARG A 117 0.18 12.36 0.96
CA ARG A 117 1.37 13.21 1.06
C ARG A 117 1.46 14.21 -0.08
N GLU A 118 1.16 13.81 -1.31
CA GLU A 118 1.14 14.71 -2.46
C GLU A 118 0.15 15.86 -2.26
N PHE A 119 -1.07 15.56 -1.81
CA PHE A 119 -2.05 16.60 -1.47
C PHE A 119 -1.56 17.50 -0.33
N ILE A 120 -0.96 16.95 0.73
CA ILE A 120 -0.42 17.74 1.84
C ILE A 120 0.72 18.67 1.36
N ARG A 121 1.61 18.20 0.47
CA ARG A 121 2.71 19.00 -0.09
C ARG A 121 2.21 20.27 -0.80
N ILE A 122 1.00 20.24 -1.36
CA ILE A 122 0.41 21.39 -2.06
C ILE A 122 -0.61 22.17 -1.22
N GLY A 123 -0.79 21.82 0.06
CA GLY A 123 -1.68 22.51 0.99
C GLY A 123 -3.13 22.03 0.95
N MET A 124 -3.41 20.84 0.39
CA MET A 124 -4.73 20.23 0.37
C MET A 124 -4.82 19.14 1.44
N HIS A 125 -5.81 19.24 2.32
CA HIS A 125 -6.01 18.30 3.41
C HIS A 125 -6.78 17.06 2.93
N PHE A 126 -6.08 16.11 2.33
CA PHE A 126 -6.64 14.82 1.94
C PHE A 126 -6.64 13.84 3.12
N ASP A 127 -7.81 13.53 3.63
CA ASP A 127 -7.99 12.57 4.72
C ASP A 127 -8.92 11.43 4.31
N TYR A 128 -8.64 10.25 4.84
CA TYR A 128 -9.43 9.04 4.65
C TYR A 128 -9.49 8.25 5.96
N GLU A 129 -10.57 7.50 6.13
CA GLU A 129 -10.77 6.63 7.28
C GLU A 129 -10.46 5.18 6.88
N THR A 130 -9.81 4.41 7.76
CA THR A 130 -9.53 2.98 7.52
C THR A 130 -10.80 2.17 7.27
N SER A 131 -11.93 2.60 7.83
CA SER A 131 -13.26 2.01 7.59
C SER A 131 -13.73 2.09 6.14
N ARG A 132 -13.08 2.91 5.31
CA ARG A 132 -13.40 3.08 3.89
C ARG A 132 -12.43 2.38 2.96
N ILE A 133 -11.52 1.55 3.48
CA ILE A 133 -10.46 0.92 2.69
C ILE A 133 -10.68 -0.59 2.58
N ILE A 134 -10.48 -1.13 1.38
CA ILE A 134 -10.32 -2.55 1.11
C ILE A 134 -8.93 -2.83 0.54
N ASP A 135 -8.00 -3.30 1.36
CA ASP A 135 -6.71 -3.79 0.88
C ASP A 135 -6.77 -5.29 0.59
N SER A 136 -6.79 -5.63 -0.71
CA SER A 136 -6.89 -7.00 -1.19
C SER A 136 -5.74 -7.89 -0.70
N LYS A 137 -4.56 -7.33 -0.45
CA LYS A 137 -3.40 -8.09 0.06
C LYS A 137 -3.59 -8.46 1.53
N VAL A 138 -4.08 -7.53 2.34
CA VAL A 138 -4.37 -7.78 3.76
C VAL A 138 -5.46 -8.84 3.90
N LEU A 139 -6.56 -8.68 3.13
CA LEU A 139 -7.63 -9.68 3.09
C LEU A 139 -7.12 -11.05 2.67
N PHE A 140 -6.27 -11.10 1.65
CA PHE A 140 -5.68 -12.35 1.18
C PHE A 140 -4.87 -13.05 2.27
N GLN A 141 -4.03 -12.31 3.00
CA GLN A 141 -3.21 -12.87 4.06
C GLN A 141 -4.04 -13.35 5.25
N TYR A 142 -5.11 -12.62 5.59
CA TYR A 142 -6.02 -12.99 6.67
C TYR A 142 -6.89 -14.21 6.31
N LEU A 143 -7.38 -14.28 5.07
CA LEU A 143 -8.28 -15.31 4.57
C LEU A 143 -7.55 -16.48 3.92
N ALA A 144 -6.21 -16.45 3.90
CA ALA A 144 -5.39 -17.49 3.29
C ALA A 144 -5.71 -18.85 3.91
N PRO A 145 -5.83 -19.91 3.09
CA PRO A 145 -6.14 -21.23 3.63
C PRO A 145 -5.04 -21.72 4.59
N SER A 146 -5.46 -22.24 5.74
CA SER A 146 -4.56 -22.72 6.81
C SER A 146 -4.05 -24.15 6.61
N THR A 147 -4.45 -24.83 5.53
CA THR A 147 -4.01 -26.21 5.23
C THR A 147 -3.28 -26.28 3.89
N LEU A 148 -2.29 -27.17 3.80
CA LEU A 148 -1.45 -27.34 2.61
C LEU A 148 -2.26 -27.67 1.35
N SER A 149 -3.26 -28.54 1.45
CA SER A 149 -4.10 -28.92 0.31
C SER A 149 -4.95 -27.76 -0.20
N ALA A 150 -5.51 -26.94 0.70
CA ALA A 150 -6.28 -25.77 0.32
C ALA A 150 -5.39 -24.64 -0.22
N ALA A 151 -4.16 -24.51 0.30
CA ALA A 151 -3.15 -23.61 -0.23
C ALA A 151 -2.72 -24.03 -1.65
N TYR A 152 -2.46 -25.33 -1.90
CA TYR A 152 -2.09 -25.82 -3.23
C TYR A 152 -3.17 -25.53 -4.29
N GLU A 153 -4.45 -25.76 -3.97
CA GLU A 153 -5.56 -25.44 -4.89
C GLU A 153 -5.68 -23.92 -5.15
N PHE A 154 -5.34 -23.12 -4.15
CA PHE A 154 -5.48 -21.66 -4.18
C PHE A 154 -4.31 -20.94 -4.86
N TYR A 155 -3.06 -21.38 -4.65
CA TYR A 155 -1.85 -20.73 -5.17
C TYR A 155 -1.34 -21.33 -6.49
N CYS A 156 -1.59 -22.61 -6.77
CA CYS A 156 -0.96 -23.32 -7.91
C CYS A 156 -1.84 -23.40 -9.17
N ARG A 157 -2.96 -22.65 -9.23
CA ARG A 157 -3.95 -22.72 -10.33
C ARG A 157 -4.15 -21.43 -11.13
N LYS A 158 -3.08 -20.80 -11.60
CA LYS A 158 -3.10 -19.95 -12.82
C LYS A 158 -1.69 -19.51 -13.20
N ASP A 159 -1.33 -19.71 -14.46
CA ASP A 159 -0.30 -18.90 -15.10
C ASP A 159 -0.89 -17.51 -15.32
N TYR A 160 -0.33 -16.50 -14.66
CA TYR A 160 -0.54 -15.10 -15.00
C TYR A 160 0.74 -14.58 -15.64
N LYS A 161 0.66 -14.18 -16.91
CA LYS A 161 1.70 -13.38 -17.55
C LYS A 161 1.35 -11.93 -17.29
N GLN A 162 2.14 -11.29 -16.43
CA GLN A 162 2.03 -9.87 -16.11
C GLN A 162 2.50 -9.05 -17.30
N GLU A 163 1.66 -8.14 -17.78
CA GLU A 163 2.07 -6.99 -18.59
C GLU A 163 2.13 -5.83 -17.59
N HIS A 164 3.34 -5.44 -17.15
CA HIS A 164 3.56 -4.44 -16.10
C HIS A 164 3.14 -3.03 -16.57
N THR A 165 1.83 -2.74 -16.58
CA THR A 165 1.30 -1.38 -16.70
C THR A 165 0.43 -1.07 -15.49
N ALA A 166 0.46 0.18 -15.01
CA ALA A 166 -0.31 0.58 -13.83
C ALA A 166 -1.81 0.29 -14.00
N LEU A 167 -2.39 0.55 -15.18
CA LEU A 167 -3.80 0.22 -15.44
C LEU A 167 -4.06 -1.31 -15.43
N GLY A 168 -3.12 -2.10 -15.94
CA GLY A 168 -3.18 -3.55 -15.88
C GLY A 168 -3.22 -4.07 -14.44
N ASP A 169 -2.37 -3.51 -13.57
CA ASP A 169 -2.32 -3.87 -12.15
C ASP A 169 -3.62 -3.47 -11.40
N VAL A 170 -4.22 -2.33 -11.74
CA VAL A 170 -5.54 -1.94 -11.20
C VAL A 170 -6.66 -2.89 -11.65
N GLU A 171 -6.64 -3.34 -12.91
CA GLU A 171 -7.61 -4.31 -13.41
C GLU A 171 -7.46 -5.67 -12.71
N VAL A 172 -6.22 -6.10 -12.47
CA VAL A 172 -5.92 -7.30 -11.67
C VAL A 172 -6.41 -7.13 -10.23
N ALA A 173 -6.13 -5.99 -9.59
CA ALA A 173 -6.59 -5.70 -8.24
C ALA A 173 -8.13 -5.72 -8.14
N ALA A 174 -8.82 -5.20 -9.17
CA ALA A 174 -10.28 -5.27 -9.27
C ALA A 174 -10.78 -6.70 -9.45
N GLU A 175 -10.13 -7.54 -10.29
CA GLU A 175 -10.49 -8.95 -10.41
C GLU A 175 -10.31 -9.68 -9.07
N ILE A 176 -9.17 -9.48 -8.38
CA ILE A 176 -8.90 -10.08 -7.07
C ILE A 176 -10.00 -9.70 -6.07
N LEU A 177 -10.34 -8.40 -5.99
CA LEU A 177 -11.41 -7.92 -5.11
C LEU A 177 -12.74 -8.59 -5.41
N ILE A 178 -13.14 -8.67 -6.69
CA ILE A 178 -14.37 -9.36 -7.11
C ILE A 178 -14.36 -10.81 -6.63
N ARG A 179 -13.25 -11.55 -6.82
CA ARG A 179 -13.15 -12.95 -6.38
C ARG A 179 -13.21 -13.08 -4.86
N GLN A 180 -12.60 -12.16 -4.12
CA GLN A 180 -12.68 -12.13 -2.66
C GLN A 180 -14.12 -11.91 -2.19
N LEU A 181 -14.84 -10.94 -2.78
CA LEU A 181 -16.24 -10.65 -2.49
C LEU A 181 -17.18 -11.81 -2.86
N GLU A 182 -16.90 -12.51 -3.95
CA GLU A 182 -17.68 -13.68 -4.36
C GLU A 182 -17.48 -14.87 -3.40
N ARG A 183 -16.23 -15.12 -3.01
CA ARG A 183 -15.83 -16.27 -2.18
C ARG A 183 -16.16 -16.09 -0.70
N TYR A 184 -15.93 -14.90 -0.14
CA TYR A 184 -16.06 -14.61 1.28
C TYR A 184 -17.16 -13.57 1.50
N LYS A 185 -18.28 -13.98 2.10
CA LYS A 185 -19.44 -13.09 2.30
C LYS A 185 -19.17 -12.03 3.36
N GLU A 186 -18.31 -12.35 4.33
CA GLU A 186 -17.88 -11.50 5.43
C GLU A 186 -17.12 -10.27 4.92
N VAL A 187 -16.39 -10.39 3.81
CA VAL A 187 -15.68 -9.26 3.17
C VAL A 187 -16.64 -8.20 2.61
N ARG A 188 -17.94 -8.50 2.52
CA ARG A 188 -18.96 -7.52 2.10
C ARG A 188 -19.41 -6.62 3.24
N ASP A 189 -18.98 -6.90 4.46
CA ASP A 189 -19.24 -6.10 5.65
C ASP A 189 -18.04 -5.19 5.93
N TRP A 190 -18.26 -3.88 5.81
CA TRP A 190 -17.23 -2.87 6.04
C TRP A 190 -16.70 -2.89 7.48
N GLU A 191 -17.50 -3.27 8.48
CA GLU A 191 -17.01 -3.37 9.86
C GLU A 191 -16.04 -4.54 10.03
N PHE A 192 -16.36 -5.68 9.43
CA PHE A 192 -15.47 -6.86 9.42
C PHE A 192 -14.15 -6.53 8.72
N VAL A 193 -14.22 -5.91 7.55
CA VAL A 193 -13.06 -5.51 6.77
C VAL A 193 -12.21 -4.49 7.54
N ASN A 194 -12.83 -3.47 8.13
CA ASN A 194 -12.16 -2.48 8.96
C ASN A 194 -11.46 -3.13 10.17
N LYS A 195 -12.09 -4.09 10.83
CA LYS A 195 -11.49 -4.84 11.94
C LYS A 195 -10.23 -5.60 11.51
N ILE A 196 -10.23 -6.22 10.33
CA ILE A 196 -9.03 -6.91 9.79
C ILE A 196 -7.93 -5.89 9.50
N HIS A 197 -8.28 -4.76 8.87
CA HIS A 197 -7.31 -3.71 8.54
C HIS A 197 -6.70 -3.05 9.78
N GLN A 198 -7.41 -3.03 10.90
CA GLN A 198 -6.91 -2.55 12.19
C GLN A 198 -6.33 -3.67 13.06
N ALA A 199 -6.32 -4.93 12.60
CA ALA A 199 -5.86 -6.04 13.42
C ALA A 199 -4.34 -5.93 13.69
N PRO A 200 -3.86 -6.28 14.90
CA PRO A 200 -2.45 -6.20 15.21
C PRO A 200 -1.54 -7.08 14.36
N ASP A 201 -2.11 -8.13 13.78
CA ASP A 201 -1.38 -9.06 12.92
C ASP A 201 -1.45 -8.67 11.43
N ASN A 202 -1.99 -7.48 11.12
CA ASN A 202 -1.90 -6.89 9.78
C ASN A 202 -0.43 -6.58 9.45
N PRO A 203 0.07 -6.90 8.25
CA PRO A 203 1.42 -6.53 7.80
C PRO A 203 1.79 -5.05 7.94
N SER A 204 0.81 -4.14 7.95
CA SER A 204 1.05 -2.72 8.26
C SER A 204 1.58 -2.52 9.68
N GLU A 205 1.15 -3.38 10.60
CA GLU A 205 1.57 -3.48 11.99
C GLU A 205 2.77 -4.42 12.19
N LEU A 206 3.36 -4.96 11.11
CA LEU A 206 4.70 -5.52 11.18
C LEU A 206 5.71 -4.41 11.44
N PHE A 207 5.52 -3.19 10.96
CA PHE A 207 6.56 -2.16 11.13
C PHE A 207 6.41 -1.41 12.46
N ILE A 208 7.54 -1.12 13.11
CA ILE A 208 7.61 -0.46 14.41
C ILE A 208 7.56 1.06 14.25
N ASP A 209 8.11 1.54 13.13
CA ASP A 209 8.20 2.95 12.77
C ASP A 209 7.48 3.23 11.46
N ASN A 210 6.98 4.46 11.32
CA ASN A 210 6.29 4.90 10.11
C ASN A 210 7.21 4.98 8.89
N THR A 211 8.54 4.99 9.10
CA THR A 211 9.56 4.96 8.05
C THR A 211 10.02 3.54 7.67
N ARG A 212 9.39 2.50 8.23
CA ARG A 212 9.63 1.08 7.90
C ARG A 212 11.08 0.64 8.00
N LYS A 213 11.86 1.26 8.88
CA LYS A 213 13.24 0.87 9.15
C LYS A 213 13.28 -0.33 10.09
N PHE A 214 12.23 -0.55 10.87
CA PHE A 214 12.11 -1.64 11.82
C PHE A 214 10.80 -2.39 11.67
N TYR A 215 10.85 -3.70 11.88
CA TYR A 215 9.65 -4.55 11.91
C TYR A 215 9.66 -5.57 13.05
N TRP A 216 8.49 -6.05 13.43
CA TRP A 216 8.22 -7.05 14.44
C TRP A 216 8.35 -8.43 13.84
N ARG A 217 9.17 -9.27 14.46
CA ARG A 217 9.22 -10.71 14.18
C ARG A 217 9.38 -11.44 15.50
N ARG A 218 8.46 -12.37 15.80
CA ARG A 218 8.42 -13.14 17.06
C ARG A 218 8.49 -12.25 18.33
N GLY A 219 7.86 -11.07 18.28
CA GLY A 219 7.81 -10.12 19.40
C GLY A 219 9.05 -9.24 19.56
N GLU A 220 10.07 -9.39 18.70
CA GLU A 220 11.30 -8.60 18.71
C GLU A 220 11.37 -7.67 17.51
N ALA A 221 12.14 -6.58 17.67
CA ALA A 221 12.42 -5.62 16.62
C ALA A 221 13.55 -6.09 15.70
N TYR A 222 13.34 -6.00 14.39
CA TYR A 222 14.28 -6.38 13.34
C TYR A 222 14.50 -5.23 12.37
N PHE A 223 15.70 -5.14 11.79
CA PHE A 223 16.01 -4.17 10.75
C PHE A 223 15.41 -4.57 9.40
N ALA A 224 14.74 -3.63 8.73
CA ALA A 224 14.23 -3.79 7.37
C ALA A 224 15.15 -3.18 6.29
N PHE A 225 16.32 -2.68 6.65
CA PHE A 225 17.22 -1.95 5.74
C PHE A 225 18.70 -2.18 6.08
N SER A 226 19.59 -1.68 5.21
CA SER A 226 21.06 -1.71 5.39
C SER A 226 21.67 -3.12 5.40
N LYS A 227 22.98 -3.20 5.65
CA LYS A 227 23.77 -4.44 5.84
C LYS A 227 23.30 -5.33 7.00
N HIS A 228 22.38 -4.82 7.83
CA HIS A 228 21.82 -5.52 8.98
C HIS A 228 20.36 -5.94 8.79
N ARG A 229 19.83 -5.86 7.55
CA ARG A 229 18.49 -6.37 7.22
C ARG A 229 18.31 -7.80 7.78
N ASP A 230 17.14 -8.04 8.38
CA ASP A 230 16.73 -9.30 9.02
C ASP A 230 17.54 -9.74 10.25
N LYS A 231 18.39 -8.86 10.79
CA LYS A 231 18.97 -9.02 12.12
C LYS A 231 18.12 -8.29 13.17
N SER A 232 18.06 -8.85 14.38
CA SER A 232 17.32 -8.21 15.46
C SER A 232 18.08 -6.97 15.97
N LEU A 233 17.33 -5.98 16.44
CA LEU A 233 17.88 -4.76 17.04
C LEU A 233 18.72 -5.07 18.27
N ALA A 234 18.35 -6.11 19.03
CA ALA A 234 19.13 -6.63 20.15
C ALA A 234 20.47 -7.22 19.68
N GLN A 235 20.46 -8.06 18.64
CA GLN A 235 21.68 -8.63 18.09
C GLN A 235 22.63 -7.55 17.58
N VAL A 236 22.13 -6.54 16.86
CA VAL A 236 22.99 -5.46 16.34
C VAL A 236 23.51 -4.54 17.45
N ALA A 237 22.76 -4.36 18.54
CA ALA A 237 23.23 -3.62 19.71
C ALA A 237 24.44 -4.31 20.38
N GLU A 238 24.51 -5.64 20.33
CA GLU A 238 25.62 -6.45 20.83
C GLU A 238 26.78 -6.52 19.81
N ASP A 239 26.48 -6.90 18.56
CA ASP A 239 27.47 -7.20 17.53
C ASP A 239 28.09 -5.95 16.86
N ASP A 240 27.30 -4.88 16.67
CA ASP A 240 27.73 -3.66 15.96
C ASP A 240 27.10 -2.38 16.56
N PRO A 241 27.39 -2.05 17.84
CA PRO A 241 26.87 -0.84 18.48
C PRO A 241 27.32 0.46 17.80
N LYS A 242 28.40 0.42 17.01
CA LYS A 242 28.87 1.57 16.22
C LYS A 242 27.88 1.93 15.13
N PHE A 243 27.25 0.94 14.48
CA PHE A 243 26.20 1.19 13.50
C PHE A 243 24.98 1.89 14.12
N LEU A 244 24.57 1.51 15.33
CA LEU A 244 23.48 2.18 16.05
C LEU A 244 23.84 3.65 16.37
N LYS A 245 25.06 3.92 16.81
CA LYS A 245 25.54 5.30 17.03
C LYS A 245 25.56 6.12 15.74
N TRP A 246 25.89 5.51 14.61
CA TRP A 246 25.84 6.16 13.30
C TRP A 246 24.41 6.56 12.92
N ILE A 247 23.41 5.70 13.14
CA ILE A 247 21.99 6.04 12.90
C ILE A 247 21.58 7.28 13.70
N LEU A 248 22.07 7.44 14.94
CA LEU A 248 21.75 8.61 15.76
C LEU A 248 22.35 9.92 15.22
N SER A 249 23.49 9.86 14.53
CA SER A 249 24.14 11.01 13.90
C SER A 249 23.70 11.27 12.46
N ALA A 250 23.11 10.29 11.79
CA ALA A 250 22.69 10.37 10.39
C ALA A 250 21.29 10.99 10.25
N ASP A 251 20.88 11.24 9.00
CA ASP A 251 19.56 11.76 8.69
C ASP A 251 18.51 10.63 8.70
N PHE A 252 17.88 10.46 9.86
CA PHE A 252 16.79 9.52 10.10
C PHE A 252 15.72 10.23 10.92
N SER A 253 14.47 9.76 10.80
CA SER A 253 13.35 10.28 11.56
C SER A 253 13.60 10.20 13.08
N ASP A 254 12.97 11.11 13.83
CA ASP A 254 13.06 11.11 15.29
C ASP A 254 12.53 9.83 15.92
N GLU A 255 11.52 9.21 15.28
CA GLU A 255 10.96 7.92 15.67
C GLU A 255 12.01 6.80 15.54
N THR A 256 12.67 6.68 14.38
CA THR A 256 13.76 5.73 14.15
C THR A 256 14.89 5.94 15.16
N LYS A 257 15.30 7.19 15.38
CA LYS A 257 16.36 7.54 16.34
C LYS A 257 15.96 7.18 17.78
N ASN A 258 14.69 7.34 18.15
CA ASN A 258 14.21 6.99 19.47
C ASN A 258 14.25 5.47 19.72
N ILE A 259 13.83 4.66 18.75
CA ILE A 259 13.92 3.20 18.82
C ILE A 259 15.38 2.75 19.05
N VAL A 260 16.32 3.35 18.31
CA VAL A 260 17.75 3.04 18.45
C VAL A 260 18.32 3.52 19.79
N ARG A 261 17.91 4.69 20.30
CA ARG A 261 18.34 5.19 21.62
C ARG A 261 17.93 4.25 22.74
N GLU A 262 16.71 3.72 22.72
CA GLU A 262 16.25 2.79 23.75
C GLU A 262 16.96 1.44 23.64
N ALA A 263 17.20 0.94 22.42
CA ALA A 263 17.98 -0.27 22.21
C ALA A 263 19.41 -0.19 22.79
N LEU A 264 20.11 0.95 22.60
CA LEU A 264 21.43 1.18 23.19
C LEU A 264 21.43 1.24 24.74
N LYS A 265 20.27 1.44 25.37
CA LYS A 265 20.07 1.35 26.82
C LYS A 265 19.61 -0.05 27.28
N ASN A 266 19.70 -1.06 26.41
CA ASN A 266 19.16 -2.40 26.61
C ASN A 266 17.64 -2.43 26.85
N ARG A 267 16.90 -1.45 26.30
CA ARG A 267 15.45 -1.38 26.34
C ARG A 267 14.91 -1.61 24.94
N PHE A 268 14.53 -2.86 24.68
CA PHE A 268 14.00 -3.25 23.39
C PHE A 268 12.49 -3.08 23.37
N ALA A 269 11.97 -2.49 22.29
CA ALA A 269 10.56 -2.48 22.03
C ALA A 269 10.07 -3.95 21.99
N LYS A 270 8.95 -4.25 22.65
CA LYS A 270 8.32 -5.57 22.64
C LYS A 270 6.85 -5.42 22.23
N LYS A 271 6.42 -6.19 21.23
CA LYS A 271 5.00 -6.27 20.89
C LYS A 271 4.31 -7.19 21.90
N LYS A 272 3.27 -6.70 22.58
CA LYS A 272 2.40 -7.58 23.38
C LYS A 272 1.72 -8.53 22.39
N LEU A 273 2.08 -9.80 22.45
CA LEU A 273 1.32 -10.84 21.79
C LEU A 273 0.00 -10.95 22.57
N ASN A 274 -1.12 -10.59 21.94
CA ASN A 274 -2.42 -10.84 22.54
C ASN A 274 -2.61 -12.36 22.55
N SER A 275 -2.71 -12.92 23.77
CA SER A 275 -3.05 -14.32 24.03
C SER A 275 -4.49 -14.62 23.65
#